data_AF-A0A2G5QJV9-F1
#
_entry.id   AF-A0A2G5QJV9-F1
#
_cell.length_a   1.000
_cell.length_b   1.000
_cell.length_c   1.000
_cell.angle_alpha   90.00
_cell.angle_beta   90.00
_cell.angle_gamma   90.00
#
_symmetry.space_group_name_H-M   'P 1'
#
loop_
_entity.id
_entity.type
_entity.pdbx_description
1 polymer ?
#
loop_
_entity_poly.entity_id
_entity_poly.type
_entity_poly.pdbx_seq_one_letter_code
_entity_poly.pdbx_strand_id
1 'polypeptide(L)' 'MSRRRVIWFAVTLALAAAFIIVPMVREWLTVDACLDGGGAWIKQTGKCSHDQAEIDQYKSTH' A
#
# COMPACT_ATOMS: atom_id res chain seq x y z
N MET A 1 -11.76 7.85 36.54
CA MET A 1 -11.52 8.45 35.21
C MET A 1 -12.88 8.72 34.55
N SER A 2 -13.15 9.92 34.01
CA SER A 2 -14.47 10.24 33.42
C SER A 2 -14.70 9.43 32.13
N ARG A 3 -15.90 8.86 31.95
CA ARG A 3 -16.26 8.07 30.76
C ARG A 3 -15.95 8.80 29.45
N ARG A 4 -16.10 10.13 29.43
CA ARG A 4 -15.73 10.97 28.27
C ARG A 4 -14.25 10.86 27.92
N ARG A 5 -13.35 10.82 28.91
CA ARG A 5 -11.90 10.70 28.65
C ARG A 5 -11.54 9.36 28.03
N VAL A 6 -12.17 8.28 28.49
CA VAL A 6 -11.95 6.92 27.94
C VAL A 6 -12.39 6.84 26.48
N ILE A 7 -13.53 7.43 26.14
CA ILE A 7 -14.02 7.48 24.75
C ILE A 7 -13.02 8.24 23.87
N TRP A 8 -12.55 9.40 24.31
CA TRP A 8 -11.55 10.17 23.56
C TRP A 8 -10.25 9.39 23.34
N PHE A 9 -9.74 8.69 24.35
CA PHE A 9 -8.55 7.85 24.19
C PHE A 9 -8.77 6.73 23.17
N ALA A 10 -9.91 6.04 23.22
CA ALA A 10 -10.23 4.98 22.26
C ALA A 10 -10.33 5.51 20.82
N VAL A 11 -10.95 6.67 20.63
CA VAL A 11 -11.06 7.33 19.31
C VAL A 11 -9.68 7.73 18.79
N THR A 12 -8.83 8.35 19.62
CA THR A 12 -7.48 8.73 19.23
C THR A 12 -6.64 7.51 18.86
N LEU A 13 -6.76 6.41 19.61
CA LEU A 13 -6.07 5.16 19.32
C LEU A 13 -6.52 4.57 17.97
N ALA A 14 -7.83 4.55 17.72
CA ALA A 14 -8.38 4.05 16.46
C ALA A 14 -7.92 4.90 15.25
N LEU A 15 -7.90 6.23 15.39
CA LEU A 15 -7.41 7.13 14.35
C LEU A 15 -5.92 6.95 14.08
N ALA A 16 -5.10 6.78 15.13
CA ALA A 16 -3.68 6.51 14.99
C ALA A 16 -3.43 5.18 14.26
N ALA A 17 -4.19 4.13 14.59
CA ALA A 17 -4.10 2.85 13.90
C ALA A 17 -4.52 2.98 12.42
N ALA A 18 -5.60 3.69 12.13
CA ALA A 18 -6.07 3.93 10.76
C ALA A 18 -5.01 4.66 9.93
N PHE A 19 -4.30 5.64 10.51
CA PHE A 19 -3.25 6.38 9.81
C PHE A 19 -2.09 5.48 9.33
N ILE A 20 -1.78 4.42 10.09
CA ILE A 20 -0.72 3.46 9.73
C ILE A 20 -1.23 2.43 8.71
N ILE A 21 -2.45 1.93 8.89
CA ILE A 21 -2.99 0.82 8.09
C ILE A 21 -3.39 1.29 6.68
N VAL A 22 -4.00 2.46 6.55
CA VAL A 22 -4.52 2.98 5.27
C VAL A 22 -3.47 3.05 4.15
N PRO A 23 -2.27 3.63 4.34
CA PRO A 23 -1.28 3.69 3.25
C PRO A 23 -0.80 2.29 2.83
N MET A 24 -0.61 1.38 3.79
CA MET A 24 -0.17 0.01 3.51
C MET A 24 -1.21 -0.76 2.70
N VAL A 25 -2.51 -0.61 3.05
CA VAL A 25 -3.61 -1.23 2.31
C VAL A 25 -3.72 -0.65 0.90
N ARG A 26 -3.55 0.67 0.73
CA ARG A 26 -3.56 1.29 -0.61
C ARG A 26 -2.45 0.75 -1.49
N GLU A 27 -1.23 0.65 -0.98
CA GLU A 27 -0.10 0.10 -1.74
C GLU A 27 -0.38 -1.34 -2.15
N TRP A 28 -0.85 -2.17 -1.22
CA TRP A 28 -1.24 -3.55 -1.50
C TRP A 28 -2.30 -3.64 -2.61
N LEU A 29 -3.36 -2.84 -2.54
CA LEU A 29 -4.40 -2.82 -3.57
C LEU A 29 -3.87 -2.36 -4.93
N THR A 30 -2.90 -1.43 -4.97
CA THR A 30 -2.29 -1.01 -6.23
C THR A 30 -1.39 -2.07 -6.84
N VAL A 31 -0.68 -2.85 -6.02
CA VAL A 31 0.13 -3.98 -6.47
C VAL A 31 -0.78 -5.09 -6.99
N ASP A 32 -1.83 -5.42 -6.24
CA ASP A 32 -2.79 -6.47 -6.58
C ASP A 32 -3.49 -6.16 -7.93
N ALA A 33 -4.02 -4.95 -8.08
CA ALA A 33 -4.64 -4.51 -9.33
C ALA A 33 -3.68 -4.53 -10.53
N CYS A 34 -2.38 -4.27 -10.29
CA CYS A 34 -1.36 -4.36 -11.34
C CYS A 34 -1.16 -5.80 -11.81
N LEU A 35 -1.04 -6.74 -10.86
CA LEU A 35 -0.81 -8.15 -11.13
C LEU A 35 -2.04 -8.79 -11.80
N ASP A 36 -3.25 -8.43 -11.34
CA ASP A 36 -4.51 -8.87 -11.94
C ASP A 36 -4.69 -8.36 -13.39
N GLY A 37 -4.16 -7.17 -13.69
CA GLY A 37 -4.12 -6.62 -15.05
C GLY A 37 -3.07 -7.27 -15.97
N GLY A 38 -2.33 -8.28 -15.48
CA GLY A 38 -1.25 -8.94 -16.21
C GLY A 38 0.02 -8.09 -16.34
N GLY A 39 0.15 -7.03 -15.54
CA GLY A 39 1.37 -6.22 -15.44
C GLY A 39 2.36 -6.78 -14.40
N ALA A 40 3.53 -6.17 -14.33
CA ALA A 40 4.49 -6.41 -13.25
C ALA A 40 4.71 -5.13 -12.44
N TRP A 41 4.69 -5.29 -11.12
CA TRP A 41 4.94 -4.18 -10.20
C TRP A 41 6.44 -3.96 -9.98
N ILE A 42 6.96 -2.81 -10.41
CA ILE A 42 8.35 -2.42 -10.24
C ILE A 42 8.49 -1.60 -8.96
N LYS A 43 8.91 -2.25 -7.86
CA LYS A 43 8.98 -1.63 -6.52
C LYS A 43 9.87 -0.38 -6.45
N GLN A 44 10.87 -0.27 -7.31
CA GLN A 44 11.82 0.85 -7.31
C GLN A 44 11.23 2.14 -7.89
N THR A 45 10.35 2.00 -8.87
CA THR A 45 9.67 3.14 -9.51
C THR A 45 8.28 3.37 -8.92
N GLY A 46 7.78 2.42 -8.12
CA GLY A 46 6.43 2.46 -7.55
C GLY A 46 5.34 2.44 -8.62
N LYS A 47 5.61 1.78 -9.75
CA LYS A 47 4.71 1.76 -10.91
C LYS A 47 4.45 0.35 -11.39
N CYS A 48 3.26 0.19 -11.95
CA CYS A 48 2.89 -0.97 -12.73
C CYS A 48 3.36 -0.79 -14.17
N SER A 49 4.09 -1.77 -14.71
CA SER A 49 4.41 -1.83 -16.14
C SER A 49 3.70 -3.01 -16.80
N HIS A 50 3.21 -2.79 -18.01
CA HIS A 50 2.67 -3.82 -18.89
C HIS A 50 3.54 -4.04 -20.13
N ASP A 51 4.67 -3.31 -20.25
CA ASP A 51 5.60 -3.47 -21.36
C ASP A 51 6.63 -4.56 -21.02
N GLN A 52 6.63 -5.64 -21.79
CA GLN A 52 7.55 -6.75 -21.58
C GLN A 52 9.01 -6.32 -21.65
N ALA A 53 9.36 -5.34 -22.49
CA ALA A 53 10.73 -4.85 -22.60
C ALA A 53 11.19 -4.15 -21.31
N GLU A 54 10.32 -3.36 -20.67
CA GLU A 54 10.59 -2.71 -19.40
C GLU A 54 10.72 -3.73 -18.26
N ILE A 55 9.86 -4.74 -18.26
CA ILE A 55 9.88 -5.84 -17.28
C ILE A 55 11.17 -6.66 -17.40
N ASP A 56 11.58 -6.99 -18.62
CA ASP A 56 12.78 -7.79 -18.87
C ASP A 56 14.05 -7.00 -18.54
N GLN A 57 14.09 -5.70 -18.85
CA GLN A 57 15.17 -4.81 -18.44
C GLN A 57 15.29 -4.73 -16.91
N TYR A 58 14.15 -4.67 -16.21
CA TYR A 58 14.14 -4.71 -14.76
C TYR A 58 14.74 -6.02 -14.21
N LYS A 59 14.31 -7.17 -14.75
CA LYS A 59 14.80 -8.51 -14.38
C LYS A 59 16.26 -8.75 -14.74
N SER A 60 16.80 -8.10 -15.78
CA SER A 60 18.22 -8.26 -16.12
C SER A 60 19.14 -7.45 -15.22
N THR A 61 18.61 -6.44 -14.54
CA THR A 61 19.39 -5.50 -13.70
C THR A 61 19.38 -5.89 -12.22
N HIS A 62 18.52 -6.83 -11.80
CA HIS A 62 18.32 -7.27 -10.41
C HIS A 62 18.15 -8.78 -10.32
#